data_AF-A0A1Y3D2Z3-F1
#
_entry.id   AF-A0A1Y3D2Z3-F1
#
_cell.length_a   1.000
_cell.length_b   1.000
_cell.length_c   1.000
_cell.angle_alpha   90.00
_cell.angle_beta   90.00
_cell.angle_gamma   90.00
#
_symmetry.space_group_name_H-M   'P 1'
#
loop_
_entity.id
_entity.type
_entity.pdbx_description
1 polymer ?
#
loop_
_entity_poly.entity_id
_entity_poly.type
_entity_poly.pdbx_seq_one_letter_code
_entity_poly.pdbx_strand_id
1 'polypeptide(L)'
;MTINNAFPVLEQIYEFLKENPEFLVKTKFERIVEYLKHLHEGETSNFKFEAPDKIIGKFGPNRVLSLKFVPDFDDKKDFIDWVHKHVNL
;
A
#
# COMPACT_ATOMS: atom_id res chain seq x y z
N MET A 1 13.14 13.28 -5.57
CA MET A 1 11.92 13.30 -4.74
C MET A 1 10.92 12.40 -5.46
N THR A 2 10.65 11.20 -4.96
CA THR A 2 9.69 10.28 -5.59
C THR A 2 8.27 10.78 -5.29
N ILE A 3 7.49 11.02 -6.34
CA ILE A 3 6.20 11.74 -6.30
C ILE A 3 5.15 10.93 -5.53
N ASN A 4 5.25 9.60 -5.51
CA ASN A 4 4.19 8.71 -5.02
C ASN A 4 4.14 8.53 -3.50
N ASN A 5 5.12 9.05 -2.74
CA ASN A 5 5.19 8.85 -1.30
C ASN A 5 4.68 10.05 -0.47
N ALA A 6 4.23 11.12 -1.13
CA ALA A 6 3.68 12.27 -0.45
C ALA A 6 2.30 11.94 0.12
N PHE A 7 2.01 12.44 1.33
CA PHE A 7 0.74 12.18 2.04
C PHE A 7 -0.51 12.36 1.17
N PRO A 8 -0.66 13.44 0.36
CA PRO A 8 -1.84 13.60 -0.49
C PRO A 8 -1.99 12.51 -1.56
N VAL A 9 -0.89 11.97 -2.08
CA VAL A 9 -0.92 10.90 -3.08
C VAL A 9 -1.36 9.58 -2.44
N LEU A 10 -0.88 9.31 -1.22
CA LEU A 10 -1.30 8.14 -0.45
C LEU A 10 -2.81 8.15 -0.18
N GLU A 11 -3.36 9.31 0.18
CA GLU A 11 -4.79 9.49 0.36
C GLU A 11 -5.57 9.38 -0.96
N GLN A 12 -5.04 9.92 -2.06
CA GLN A 12 -5.69 9.83 -3.37
C GLN A 12 -5.85 8.38 -3.83
N ILE A 13 -4.82 7.53 -3.67
CA ILE A 13 -4.91 6.09 -3.98
C ILE A 13 -5.97 5.42 -3.11
N TYR A 14 -6.04 5.78 -1.83
CA TYR A 14 -7.02 5.24 -0.89
C TYR A 14 -8.45 5.55 -1.31
N GLU A 15 -8.74 6.82 -1.61
CA GLU A 15 -10.09 7.23 -2.04
C GLU A 15 -10.45 6.61 -3.39
N PHE A 16 -9.52 6.58 -4.36
CA PHE A 16 -9.72 5.94 -5.66
C PHE A 16 -10.14 4.47 -5.53
N LEU A 17 -9.48 3.71 -4.65
CA LEU A 17 -9.83 2.30 -4.44
C LEU A 17 -11.22 2.13 -3.80
N LYS A 18 -11.62 3.04 -2.92
CA LYS A 18 -12.94 3.00 -2.28
C LYS A 18 -14.10 3.29 -3.23
N GLU A 19 -13.84 3.97 -4.34
CA GLU A 19 -14.83 4.19 -5.40
C GLU A 19 -15.08 2.93 -6.24
N ASN A 20 -14.21 1.92 -6.18
CA ASN A 20 -14.35 0.68 -6.95
C ASN A 20 -15.21 -0.37 -6.19
N PRO A 21 -16.40 -0.76 -6.69
CA PRO A 21 -17.25 -1.76 -6.05
C PRO A 21 -16.56 -3.14 -5.90
N GLU A 22 -15.69 -3.52 -6.82
CA GLU A 22 -14.95 -4.80 -6.74
C GLU A 22 -13.90 -4.77 -5.62
N PHE A 23 -13.39 -3.59 -5.26
CA PHE A 23 -12.48 -3.43 -4.14
C PHE A 23 -13.20 -3.61 -2.80
N LEU A 24 -14.45 -3.12 -2.71
CA LEU A 24 -15.26 -3.17 -1.49
C LEU A 24 -15.63 -4.60 -1.07
N VAL A 25 -15.63 -5.57 -1.98
CA VAL A 25 -15.93 -6.97 -1.64
C VAL A 25 -14.70 -7.80 -1.26
N LYS A 26 -13.49 -7.23 -1.37
CA LYS A 26 -12.24 -7.91 -1.04
C LYS A 26 -12.06 -8.06 0.46
N THR A 27 -11.32 -9.09 0.85
CA THR A 27 -10.86 -9.29 2.23
C THR A 27 -9.94 -8.15 2.66
N LYS A 28 -9.80 -7.93 3.97
CA LYS A 28 -8.90 -6.90 4.54
C LYS A 28 -7.48 -7.01 3.99
N PHE A 29 -6.96 -8.23 3.91
CA PHE A 29 -5.62 -8.50 3.38
C PHE A 29 -5.51 -8.15 1.89
N GLU A 30 -6.47 -8.56 1.06
CA GLU A 30 -6.47 -8.24 -0.37
C GLU A 30 -6.53 -6.74 -0.63
N ARG A 31 -7.31 -5.99 0.17
CA ARG A 31 -7.37 -4.52 0.08
C ARG A 31 -6.02 -3.87 0.36
N ILE A 32 -5.31 -4.34 1.40
CA ILE A 32 -3.96 -3.88 1.74
C ILE A 32 -2.98 -4.18 0.60
N VAL A 33 -3.00 -5.42 0.08
CA VAL A 33 -2.13 -5.83 -1.02
C VAL A 33 -2.40 -5.01 -2.28
N GLU A 34 -3.66 -4.76 -2.60
CA GLU A 34 -4.06 -3.99 -3.79
C GLU A 34 -3.69 -2.52 -3.67
N TYR A 35 -3.85 -1.93 -2.48
CA TYR A 35 -3.35 -0.59 -2.20
C TYR A 35 -1.84 -0.49 -2.42
N LEU A 36 -1.07 -1.41 -1.85
CA LEU A 36 0.38 -1.43 -2.01
C LEU A 36 0.78 -1.70 -3.47
N LYS A 37 0.00 -2.47 -4.21
CA LYS A 37 0.22 -2.68 -5.65
C LYS A 37 0.02 -1.39 -6.47
N HIS A 38 -0.93 -0.54 -6.11
CA HIS A 38 -1.12 0.78 -6.74
C HIS A 38 -0.03 1.78 -6.35
N LEU A 39 0.48 1.68 -5.12
CA LEU A 39 1.59 2.52 -4.65
C LEU A 39 2.94 2.14 -5.27
N HIS A 40 3.10 0.86 -5.63
CA HIS A 40 4.32 0.34 -6.23
C HIS A 40 4.71 1.09 -7.50
N GLU A 41 5.95 1.57 -7.55
CA GLU A 41 6.52 2.19 -8.74
C GLU A 41 7.14 1.16 -9.70
N GLY A 42 6.85 1.29 -11.00
CA GLY A 42 7.45 0.47 -12.05
C GLY A 42 6.55 -0.67 -12.50
N GLU A 43 7.14 -1.73 -13.03
CA GLU A 43 6.37 -2.85 -13.58
C GLU A 43 5.74 -3.71 -12.49
N THR A 44 4.47 -4.07 -12.67
CA THR A 44 3.72 -4.95 -11.77
C THR A 44 4.36 -6.32 -11.57
N SER A 45 5.21 -6.78 -12.50
CA SER A 45 6.02 -8.01 -12.41
C SER A 45 7.02 -8.00 -11.25
N ASN A 46 7.42 -6.81 -10.78
CA ASN A 46 8.35 -6.62 -9.67
C ASN A 46 7.67 -6.58 -8.31
N PHE A 47 6.34 -6.57 -8.26
CA PHE A 47 5.56 -6.66 -7.03
C PHE A 47 5.34 -8.12 -6.64
N LYS A 48 5.85 -8.54 -5.49
CA LYS A 48 5.77 -9.93 -5.03
C LYS A 48 5.36 -9.99 -3.57
N PHE A 49 4.47 -10.92 -3.25
CA PHE A 49 4.21 -11.32 -1.87
C PHE A 49 5.15 -12.47 -1.50
N GLU A 50 5.88 -12.31 -0.40
CA GLU A 50 6.74 -13.34 0.19
C GLU A 50 6.13 -13.73 1.55
N ALA A 51 5.74 -15.00 1.67
CA ALA A 51 5.16 -15.53 2.89
C ALA A 51 6.16 -15.43 4.07
N PRO A 52 5.69 -15.18 5.30
CA PRO A 52 4.27 -15.09 5.68
C PRO A 52 3.66 -13.68 5.57
N ASP A 53 4.47 -12.63 5.46
CA ASP A 53 4.03 -11.27 5.76
C ASP A 53 4.86 -10.18 5.06
N LYS A 54 5.50 -10.44 3.92
CA LYS A 54 6.33 -9.46 3.24
C LYS A 54 5.81 -9.12 1.85
N ILE A 55 5.98 -7.86 1.46
CA ILE A 55 5.84 -7.40 0.08
C ILE A 55 7.19 -6.89 -0.40
N ILE A 56 7.63 -7.41 -1.54
CA ILE A 56 8.76 -6.92 -2.31
C ILE A 56 8.20 -6.04 -3.41
N GLY A 57 8.70 -4.81 -3.51
CA GLY A 57 8.27 -3.82 -4.50
C GLY A 57 9.01 -2.50 -4.29
N LYS A 58 8.97 -1.62 -5.27
CA LYS A 58 9.55 -0.28 -5.18
C LYS A 58 8.55 0.70 -4.57
N PHE A 59 8.85 1.21 -3.37
CA PHE A 59 8.07 2.18 -2.62
C PHE A 59 8.97 3.38 -2.25
N GLY A 60 9.28 4.23 -3.23
CA GLY A 60 10.36 5.23 -3.14
C GLY A 60 11.72 4.61 -2.74
N PRO A 61 12.35 5.02 -1.62
CA PRO A 61 13.61 4.44 -1.14
C PRO A 61 13.46 2.98 -0.69
N ASN A 62 12.27 2.57 -0.24
CA ASN A 62 12.06 1.22 0.29
C ASN A 62 11.83 0.18 -0.82
N ARG A 63 12.27 -1.04 -0.53
CA ARG A 63 12.15 -2.21 -1.43
C ARG A 63 11.36 -3.38 -0.84
N VAL A 64 11.19 -3.38 0.47
CA VAL A 64 10.52 -4.45 1.22
C VAL A 64 9.67 -3.83 2.30
N LEU A 65 8.41 -4.27 2.42
CA LEU A 65 7.49 -3.91 3.49
C LEU A 65 7.09 -5.17 4.26
N SER A 66 7.15 -5.12 5.60
CA SER A 66 6.58 -6.15 6.46
C SER A 66 5.16 -5.78 6.85
N LEU A 67 4.22 -6.68 6.66
CA LEU A 67 2.79 -6.54 6.96
C LEU A 67 2.43 -7.03 8.37
N LYS A 68 3.40 -7.44 9.19
CA LYS A 68 3.15 -8.04 10.52
C LYS A 68 2.28 -7.20 11.44
N PHE A 69 2.42 -5.88 11.33
CA PHE A 69 1.73 -4.90 12.17
C PHE A 69 1.03 -3.84 11.32
N VAL A 70 0.56 -4.23 10.14
CA VAL A 70 -0.23 -3.33 9.29
C VAL A 70 -1.56 -3.02 9.98
N PRO A 71 -1.97 -1.74 10.08
CA PRO A 71 -3.28 -1.36 10.57
C PRO A 71 -4.39 -1.92 9.68
N ASP A 72 -5.62 -1.93 10.20
CA ASP A 72 -6.78 -2.21 9.38
C ASP A 72 -6.88 -1.18 8.26
N PHE A 73 -7.21 -1.64 7.05
CA PHE A 73 -7.40 -0.74 5.91
C PHE A 73 -8.54 0.25 6.18
N ASP A 74 -9.60 -0.17 6.90
CA ASP A 74 -10.75 0.68 7.17
C ASP A 74 -10.44 1.82 8.17
N ASP A 75 -9.37 1.68 8.97
CA ASP A 75 -8.84 2.74 9.84
C ASP A 75 -7.93 3.70 9.05
N LYS A 76 -8.53 4.43 8.08
CA LYS A 76 -7.83 5.29 7.10
C LYS A 76 -6.62 6.02 7.67
N LYS A 77 -6.81 6.74 8.78
CA LYS A 77 -5.77 7.59 9.37
C LYS A 77 -4.55 6.75 9.77
N ASP A 78 -4.77 5.69 10.54
CA ASP A 78 -3.68 4.86 11.04
C ASP A 78 -3.01 4.08 9.91
N PHE A 79 -3.80 3.61 8.93
CA PHE A 79 -3.28 2.96 7.73
C PHE A 79 -2.39 3.89 6.89
N ILE A 80 -2.86 5.10 6.55
CA ILE A 80 -2.07 6.06 5.74
C ILE A 80 -0.84 6.54 6.50
N ASP A 81 -0.95 6.81 7.80
CA ASP A 81 0.21 7.17 8.63
C ASP A 81 1.25 6.04 8.64
N TRP A 82 0.80 4.78 8.74
CA TRP A 82 1.66 3.61 8.67
C TRP A 82 2.35 3.50 7.30
N VAL A 83 1.61 3.62 6.19
CA VAL A 83 2.18 3.56 4.84
C VAL A 83 3.22 4.67 4.68
N HIS A 84 2.85 5.91 4.97
CA HIS A 84 3.73 7.08 4.83
C HIS A 84 5.05 6.90 5.57
N LYS A 85 4.99 6.38 6.81
CA LYS A 85 6.16 6.05 7.61
C LYS A 85 7.04 4.99 6.93
N HIS A 86 6.47 3.90 6.43
CA HIS A 86 7.25 2.77 5.92
C HIS A 86 7.74 2.93 4.48
N VAL A 87 7.20 3.89 3.72
CA VAL A 87 7.69 4.16 2.35
C VAL A 87 8.68 5.32 2.29
N ASN A 88 8.73 6.20 3.30
CA ASN A 88 9.65 7.35 3.33
C ASN A 88 10.86 7.21 4.26
N LEU A 89 10.90 6.19 5.12
CA LEU A 89 12.03 5.91 6.01
C LEU A 89 13.19 5.16 5.34
#